data_AF-A0A2V9KHS2-F1
#
_entry.id   AF-A0A2V9KHS2-F1
#
_cell.length_a   1.000
_cell.length_b   1.000
_cell.length_c   1.000
_cell.angle_alpha   90.00
_cell.angle_beta   90.00
_cell.angle_gamma   90.00
#
_symmetry.space_group_name_H-M   'P 1'
#
loop_
_entity.id
_entity.type
_entity.pdbx_description
1 polymer ?
#
loop_
_entity_poly.entity_id
_entity_poly.type
_entity_poly.pdbx_seq_one_letter_code
_entity_poly.pdbx_strand_id
1 'polypeptide(L)'
;NITDAISAVFGVSFLAALAGALLAWDGGAKRWLQGSIAFMALAAGIAVGNTVAGKSHAPPLRLGWTKEGREPPPLYERWNSFSRVTVAEDWAGMGVPNQEGLSSTCIKGLVVPHRLLRIDSSAETTLLEFKGDLKAVEYLKCDVKDAAFAIWPNRDVLVVGAGGGRDVLAALASDEKSVRAVEINANIIQAVNGRYGDYTGHLDRDPSVQFVNDEARSYIARSGERFGIIQISFIDTWAATAAGGFALTENSLYTLEAWNSMLNHLMPDGVLSVSRWYVPNNPLEAYRLVSLAGAALARVGANDPRAHLAVLAKVPQESPSNLQTTALTVLVGRSPFSETELARIRDFANRLGFRIILDPRSPADPLWAALASGRVSRDVLSSGIVDLSPPTDDRPFFFQMFRLGSAWRYAFKLDWINTLHAQAVASIFVLLIAVSVLSLACLILPLVWRAKVVLEPGALPFCVYFAAIGLGLGWPRKLGHSGR
;
A
#
# COMPACT_ATOMS: atom_id res chain seq x y z
N ASN A 1 14.02 16.12 -4.08
CA ASN A 1 13.97 16.23 -2.61
C ASN A 1 15.02 17.20 -2.12
N ILE A 2 14.59 18.23 -1.38
CA ILE A 2 15.44 19.36 -0.95
C ILE A 2 16.25 18.99 0.31
N THR A 3 15.63 18.27 1.25
CA THR A 3 16.22 17.92 2.55
C THR A 3 15.54 16.66 3.14
N ASP A 4 16.10 16.10 4.22
CA ASP A 4 15.53 15.00 4.99
C ASP A 4 14.62 15.49 6.14
N ALA A 5 13.83 14.58 6.73
CA ALA A 5 12.87 14.94 7.77
C ALA A 5 13.52 15.54 9.03
N ILE A 6 14.72 15.08 9.41
CA ILE A 6 15.42 15.57 10.61
C ILE A 6 15.89 17.00 10.37
N SER A 7 16.54 17.24 9.23
CA SER A 7 16.96 18.57 8.79
C SER A 7 15.76 19.52 8.64
N ALA A 8 14.61 19.04 8.18
CA ALA A 8 13.38 19.82 8.07
C ALA A 8 12.87 20.34 9.43
N VAL A 9 13.00 19.58 10.52
CA VAL A 9 12.65 20.04 11.88
C VAL A 9 13.46 21.27 12.28
N PHE A 10 14.76 21.29 11.95
CA PHE A 10 15.60 22.47 12.18
C PHE A 10 15.24 23.63 11.25
N GLY A 11 14.81 23.35 10.02
CA GLY A 11 14.23 24.35 9.12
C GLY A 11 12.96 25.00 9.68
N VAL A 12 12.05 24.22 10.28
CA VAL A 12 10.85 24.77 10.95
C VAL A 12 11.23 25.57 12.20
N SER A 13 12.19 25.08 12.97
CA SER A 13 12.74 25.80 14.13
C SER A 13 13.32 27.17 13.74
N PHE A 14 13.96 27.27 12.57
CA PHE A 14 14.44 28.53 12.02
C PHE A 14 13.28 29.51 11.75
N LEU A 15 12.17 29.05 11.15
CA LEU A 15 11.01 29.91 10.88
C LEU A 15 10.34 30.39 12.18
N ALA A 16 10.22 29.52 13.19
CA ALA A 16 9.72 29.91 14.50
C ALA A 16 10.61 30.96 15.16
N ALA A 17 11.93 30.82 15.05
CA ALA A 17 12.88 31.78 15.58
C ALA A 17 12.87 33.11 14.82
N LEU A 18 12.64 33.08 13.50
CA LEU A 18 12.42 34.28 12.69
C LEU A 18 11.17 35.04 13.15
N ALA A 19 10.06 34.36 13.40
CA ALA A 19 8.86 34.98 13.96
C ALA A 19 9.16 35.61 15.34
N GLY A 20 9.90 34.90 16.19
CA GLY A 20 10.37 35.44 17.47
C GLY A 20 11.24 36.69 17.33
N ALA A 21 12.15 36.71 16.35
CA ALA A 21 13.01 37.86 16.05
C ALA A 21 12.17 39.08 15.62
N LEU A 22 11.19 38.88 14.74
CA LEU A 22 10.29 39.94 14.28
C LEU A 22 9.46 40.53 15.43
N LEU A 23 8.89 39.68 16.29
CA LEU A 23 8.14 40.11 17.48
C LEU A 23 9.04 40.83 18.50
N ALA A 24 10.26 40.34 18.71
CA ALA A 24 11.21 40.97 19.61
C ALA A 24 11.73 42.32 19.08
N TRP A 25 11.84 42.46 17.76
CA TRP A 25 12.18 43.72 17.11
C TRP A 25 11.07 44.76 17.29
N ASP A 26 9.82 44.39 17.02
CA ASP A 26 8.65 45.26 17.20
C ASP A 26 8.48 45.68 18.67
N GLY A 27 8.62 44.73 19.60
CA GLY A 27 8.55 44.99 21.05
C GLY A 27 9.79 45.66 21.65
N GLY A 28 10.81 46.03 20.87
CA GLY A 28 12.03 46.70 21.36
C GLY A 28 12.92 45.85 22.27
N ALA A 29 12.72 44.52 22.33
CA ALA A 29 13.35 43.63 23.29
C ALA A 29 14.69 43.08 22.77
N LYS A 30 15.73 43.93 22.76
CA LYS A 30 17.06 43.64 22.16
C LYS A 30 17.69 42.30 22.55
N ARG A 31 17.56 41.87 23.81
CA ARG A 31 18.12 40.59 24.28
C ARG A 31 17.47 39.38 23.59
N TRP A 32 16.15 39.42 23.43
CA TRP A 32 15.40 38.36 22.75
C TRP A 32 15.67 38.36 21.25
N LEU A 33 15.79 39.55 20.65
CA LEU A 33 16.18 39.68 19.24
C LEU A 33 17.55 39.02 18.96
N GLN A 34 18.57 39.32 19.77
CA GLN A 34 19.90 38.70 19.65
C GLN A 34 19.85 37.19 19.85
N GLY A 35 19.09 36.72 20.85
CA GLY A 35 18.89 35.29 21.09
C GLY A 35 18.23 34.57 19.91
N SER A 36 17.18 35.16 19.33
CA SER A 36 16.49 34.62 18.15
C SER A 36 17.42 34.57 16.94
N ILE A 37 18.22 35.61 16.68
CA ILE A 37 19.19 35.62 15.58
C ILE A 37 20.26 34.52 15.75
N ALA A 38 20.81 34.38 16.96
CA ALA A 38 21.80 33.34 17.25
C ALA A 38 21.22 31.93 17.04
N PHE A 39 19.98 31.70 17.51
CA PHE A 39 19.30 30.43 17.32
C PHE A 39 18.96 30.16 15.85
N MET A 40 18.54 31.18 15.09
CA MET A 40 18.35 31.07 13.64
C MET A 40 19.64 30.59 12.96
N ALA A 41 20.78 31.21 13.26
CA ALA A 41 22.07 30.82 12.68
C ALA A 41 22.43 29.36 13.02
N LEU A 42 22.21 28.93 14.27
CA LEU A 42 22.43 27.56 14.70
C LEU A 42 21.51 26.57 13.98
N ALA A 43 20.21 26.83 13.94
CA ALA A 43 19.22 25.98 13.30
C ALA A 43 19.49 25.84 11.80
N ALA A 44 19.83 26.95 11.12
CA ALA A 44 20.23 26.94 9.72
C ALA A 44 21.52 26.15 9.49
N GLY A 45 22.53 26.34 10.34
CA GLY A 45 23.79 25.60 10.28
C GLY A 45 23.60 24.09 10.42
N ILE A 46 22.77 23.65 11.39
CA ILE A 46 22.42 22.24 11.57
C ILE A 46 21.64 21.71 10.36
N ALA A 47 20.60 22.41 9.92
CA ALA A 47 19.75 21.98 8.81
C ALA A 47 20.57 21.81 7.52
N VAL A 48 21.39 22.81 7.17
CA VAL A 48 22.23 22.77 5.96
C VAL A 48 23.33 21.73 6.10
N GLY A 49 24.04 21.71 7.23
CA GLY A 49 25.13 20.75 7.47
C GLY A 49 24.64 19.29 7.41
N ASN A 50 23.52 18.99 8.07
CA ASN A 50 22.93 17.66 8.06
C ASN A 50 22.40 17.27 6.68
N THR A 51 21.74 18.19 5.96
CA THR A 51 21.26 17.96 4.59
C THR A 51 22.40 17.65 3.63
N VAL A 52 23.49 18.42 3.68
CA VAL A 52 24.65 18.24 2.80
C VAL A 52 25.35 16.91 3.11
N ALA A 53 25.57 16.59 4.38
CA ALA A 53 26.14 15.31 4.79
C ALA A 53 25.23 14.11 4.44
N GLY A 54 23.91 14.31 4.52
CA GLY A 54 22.90 13.32 4.12
C GLY A 54 22.91 13.00 2.63
N LYS A 55 23.26 13.97 1.77
CA LYS A 55 23.45 13.70 0.31
C LYS A 55 24.58 12.70 0.03
N SER A 56 25.58 12.65 0.92
CA SER A 56 26.67 11.68 0.89
C SER A 56 26.39 10.44 1.74
N HIS A 57 25.14 10.23 2.15
CA HIS A 57 24.68 9.07 2.92
C HIS A 57 25.35 8.91 4.31
N ALA A 58 25.88 9.99 4.87
CA ALA A 58 26.50 9.99 6.20
C ALA A 58 26.08 11.20 7.05
N PRO A 59 24.77 11.44 7.27
CA PRO A 59 24.33 12.56 8.08
C PRO A 59 24.75 12.37 9.55
N PRO A 60 25.26 13.43 10.23
CA PRO A 60 25.62 13.36 11.64
C PRO A 60 24.40 13.13 12.55
N LEU A 61 23.24 13.69 12.17
CA LEU A 61 21.96 13.42 12.84
C LEU A 61 21.15 12.47 11.98
N ARG A 62 20.93 11.26 12.51
CA ARG A 62 20.17 10.20 11.84
C ARG A 62 19.14 9.56 12.77
N LEU A 63 18.15 8.92 12.18
CA LEU A 63 17.27 8.01 12.91
C LEU A 63 18.04 6.73 13.27
N GLY A 64 18.23 6.50 14.57
CA GLY A 64 18.83 5.28 15.10
C GLY A 64 17.81 4.26 15.63
N TRP A 65 16.58 4.70 15.86
CA TRP A 65 15.46 3.88 16.32
C TRP A 65 14.25 4.13 15.42
N THR A 66 13.63 3.03 15.01
CA THR A 66 12.45 3.01 14.13
C THR A 66 11.36 2.15 14.77
N LYS A 67 10.22 2.01 14.09
CA LYS A 67 9.05 1.28 14.60
C LYS A 67 9.39 -0.16 15.03
N GLU A 68 10.32 -0.80 14.33
CA GLU A 68 10.70 -2.20 14.57
C GLU A 68 11.91 -2.37 15.49
N GLY A 69 12.46 -1.25 16.00
CA GLY A 69 13.58 -1.24 16.92
C GLY A 69 14.79 -0.45 16.39
N ARG A 70 15.96 -0.78 16.93
CA ARG A 70 17.21 -0.10 16.59
C ARG A 70 17.65 -0.46 15.17
N GLU A 71 17.88 0.54 14.34
CA GLU A 71 18.26 0.36 12.93
C GLU A 71 19.77 0.64 12.74
N PRO A 72 20.54 -0.30 12.15
CA PRO A 72 21.92 -0.02 11.78
C PRO A 72 21.97 1.08 10.68
N PRO A 73 23.13 1.73 10.47
CA PRO A 73 23.27 2.67 9.36
C PRO A 73 22.94 1.97 8.02
N PRO A 74 22.01 2.50 7.22
CA PRO A 74 21.69 1.92 5.92
C PRO A 74 22.78 2.28 4.89
N LEU A 75 22.95 1.44 3.86
CA LEU A 75 23.84 1.72 2.73
C LEU A 75 23.35 2.89 1.86
N TYR A 76 22.04 3.10 1.88
CA TYR A 76 21.38 4.17 1.15
C TYR A 76 20.17 4.63 1.95
N GLU A 77 19.99 5.93 2.01
CA GLU A 77 18.82 6.56 2.64
C GLU A 77 18.41 7.77 1.81
N ARG A 78 17.11 7.88 1.55
CA ARG A 78 16.48 9.06 0.96
C ARG A 78 15.12 9.30 1.58
N TRP A 79 14.76 10.57 1.64
CA TRP A 79 13.49 11.06 2.14
C TRP A 79 12.74 11.79 1.04
N ASN A 80 11.42 11.70 1.04
CA ASN A 80 10.52 12.61 0.31
C ASN A 80 9.39 13.04 1.26
N SER A 81 8.39 13.75 0.73
CA SER A 81 7.29 14.30 1.54
C SER A 81 6.36 13.25 2.15
N PHE A 82 6.42 12.00 1.71
CA PHE A 82 5.48 10.95 2.12
C PHE A 82 6.14 9.62 2.51
N SER A 83 7.48 9.52 2.46
CA SER A 83 8.21 8.29 2.76
C SER A 83 9.69 8.51 3.05
N ARG A 84 10.26 7.56 3.80
CA ARG A 84 11.69 7.28 3.94
C ARG A 84 12.03 5.97 3.25
N VAL A 85 12.98 6.01 2.33
CA VAL A 85 13.50 4.82 1.63
C VAL A 85 14.89 4.51 2.15
N THR A 86 15.11 3.28 2.60
CA THR A 86 16.42 2.77 3.02
C THR A 86 16.79 1.50 2.26
N VAL A 87 18.09 1.26 2.07
CA VAL A 87 18.60 -0.04 1.60
C VAL A 87 19.62 -0.53 2.62
N ALA A 88 19.41 -1.74 3.13
CA ALA A 88 20.34 -2.41 4.03
C ALA A 88 21.37 -3.24 3.25
N GLU A 89 22.46 -3.65 3.90
CA GLU A 89 23.49 -4.52 3.32
C GLU A 89 22.91 -5.84 2.80
N ASP A 90 23.64 -6.45 1.85
CA ASP A 90 23.27 -7.64 1.10
C ASP A 90 22.76 -8.76 2.00
N TRP A 91 21.55 -9.25 1.72
CA TRP A 91 21.02 -10.51 2.28
C TRP A 91 21.49 -11.70 1.42
N ALA A 92 22.71 -11.61 0.90
CA ALA A 92 23.32 -12.67 0.12
C ALA A 92 23.44 -13.93 1.01
N GLY A 93 22.75 -15.01 0.62
CA GLY A 93 22.75 -16.28 1.35
C GLY A 93 21.51 -16.60 2.18
N MET A 94 20.48 -15.73 2.22
CA MET A 94 19.22 -15.99 2.95
C MET A 94 18.11 -16.67 2.13
N GLY A 95 18.46 -17.24 0.96
CA GLY A 95 17.51 -17.91 0.07
C GLY A 95 16.79 -16.94 -0.87
N VAL A 96 15.59 -17.29 -1.30
CA VAL A 96 14.80 -16.50 -2.26
C VAL A 96 13.97 -15.45 -1.51
N PRO A 97 13.95 -14.17 -1.91
CA PRO A 97 13.10 -13.15 -1.30
C PRO A 97 11.63 -13.31 -1.71
N ASN A 98 10.70 -12.75 -0.91
CA ASN A 98 9.27 -12.63 -1.22
C ASN A 98 8.61 -13.95 -1.68
N GLN A 99 8.76 -15.01 -0.88
CA GLN A 99 8.34 -16.39 -1.23
C GLN A 99 6.84 -16.65 -1.07
N GLU A 100 6.05 -15.65 -0.72
CA GLU A 100 4.66 -15.82 -0.28
C GLU A 100 3.76 -16.35 -1.39
N GLY A 101 4.14 -16.13 -2.65
CA GLY A 101 3.47 -16.68 -3.82
C GLY A 101 4.31 -17.66 -4.66
N LEU A 102 5.62 -17.79 -4.40
CA LEU A 102 6.50 -18.71 -5.15
C LEU A 102 6.16 -20.17 -4.88
N SER A 103 6.04 -20.95 -5.95
CA SER A 103 5.86 -22.40 -5.82
C SER A 103 7.09 -23.07 -5.19
N SER A 104 6.84 -23.99 -4.26
CA SER A 104 7.88 -24.80 -3.63
C SER A 104 8.65 -25.67 -4.61
N THR A 105 8.08 -25.98 -5.78
CA THR A 105 8.74 -26.78 -6.81
C THR A 105 9.90 -26.05 -7.48
N CYS A 106 9.89 -24.70 -7.47
CA CYS A 106 10.88 -23.88 -8.18
C CYS A 106 11.95 -23.26 -7.28
N ILE A 107 11.74 -23.20 -5.96
CA ILE A 107 12.64 -22.49 -5.03
C ILE A 107 13.54 -23.42 -4.20
N LYS A 108 13.43 -24.74 -4.36
CA LYS A 108 14.19 -25.70 -3.55
C LYS A 108 15.69 -25.58 -3.82
N GLY A 109 16.45 -25.10 -2.84
CA GLY A 109 17.89 -24.92 -2.94
C GLY A 109 18.32 -23.69 -3.77
N LEU A 110 17.37 -22.84 -4.17
CA LEU A 110 17.67 -21.62 -4.91
C LEU A 110 18.13 -20.52 -3.94
N VAL A 111 19.24 -19.88 -4.28
CA VAL A 111 19.75 -18.70 -3.57
C VAL A 111 19.85 -17.58 -4.59
N VAL A 112 19.20 -16.45 -4.30
CA VAL A 112 19.20 -15.30 -5.19
C VAL A 112 19.83 -14.13 -4.45
N PRO A 113 20.96 -13.58 -4.93
CA PRO A 113 21.52 -12.36 -4.37
C PRO A 113 20.51 -11.22 -4.45
N HIS A 114 20.25 -10.57 -3.32
CA HIS A 114 19.30 -9.48 -3.24
C HIS A 114 19.63 -8.49 -2.11
N ARG A 115 19.11 -7.28 -2.28
CA ARG A 115 19.10 -6.23 -1.23
C ARG A 115 17.67 -5.87 -0.89
N LEU A 116 17.42 -5.66 0.40
CA LEU A 116 16.13 -5.18 0.87
C LEU A 116 16.09 -3.65 0.79
N LEU A 117 15.12 -3.15 0.04
CA LEU A 117 14.74 -1.75 0.05
C LEU A 117 13.51 -1.60 0.95
N ARG A 118 13.65 -0.87 2.05
CA ARG A 118 12.57 -0.64 3.01
C ARG A 118 11.96 0.75 2.84
N ILE A 119 10.65 0.84 3.03
CA ILE A 119 9.86 2.07 3.01
C ILE A 119 9.30 2.23 4.42
N ASP A 120 9.63 3.36 5.06
CA ASP A 120 9.26 3.70 6.45
C ASP A 120 9.56 2.56 7.45
N SER A 121 10.69 1.88 7.21
CA SER A 121 11.25 0.82 8.07
C SER A 121 10.35 -0.39 8.31
N SER A 122 9.33 -0.62 7.47
CA SER A 122 8.35 -1.69 7.69
C SER A 122 7.73 -2.28 6.42
N ALA A 123 7.57 -1.49 5.37
CA ALA A 123 7.25 -2.03 4.04
C ALA A 123 8.54 -2.32 3.28
N GLU A 124 8.50 -3.31 2.41
CA GLU A 124 9.70 -3.81 1.75
C GLU A 124 9.45 -4.11 0.29
N THR A 125 10.46 -3.85 -0.52
CA THR A 125 10.61 -4.38 -1.86
C THR A 125 12.06 -4.83 -2.02
N THR A 126 12.33 -5.59 -3.07
CA THR A 126 13.61 -6.27 -3.21
C THR A 126 14.31 -5.82 -4.48
N LEU A 127 15.56 -5.38 -4.32
CA LEU A 127 16.49 -5.20 -5.43
C LEU A 127 17.12 -6.57 -5.70
N LEU A 128 16.76 -7.20 -6.81
CA LEU A 128 17.38 -8.44 -7.25
C LEU A 128 18.69 -8.12 -7.98
N GLU A 129 19.73 -8.92 -7.75
CA GLU A 129 20.90 -8.84 -8.62
C GLU A 129 20.50 -9.34 -10.01
N PHE A 130 20.77 -8.51 -11.02
CA PHE A 130 20.50 -8.86 -12.40
C PHE A 130 21.61 -8.32 -13.29
N LYS A 131 22.23 -9.23 -14.06
CA LYS A 131 23.37 -8.94 -14.95
C LYS A 131 23.02 -9.14 -16.43
N GLY A 132 21.73 -9.06 -16.76
CA GLY A 132 21.22 -9.22 -18.13
C GLY A 132 20.86 -10.65 -18.52
N ASP A 133 21.10 -11.65 -17.68
CA ASP A 133 20.71 -13.04 -17.95
C ASP A 133 19.30 -13.33 -17.39
N LEU A 134 18.30 -13.38 -18.27
CA LEU A 134 16.91 -13.68 -17.90
C LEU A 134 16.74 -15.07 -17.27
N LYS A 135 17.65 -16.02 -17.53
CA LYS A 135 17.60 -17.35 -16.88
C LYS A 135 17.78 -17.26 -15.37
N ALA A 136 18.54 -16.28 -14.89
CA ALA A 136 18.75 -16.06 -13.45
C ALA A 136 17.45 -15.67 -12.71
N VAL A 137 16.45 -15.17 -13.44
CA VAL A 137 15.16 -14.71 -12.90
C VAL A 137 13.96 -15.52 -13.42
N GLU A 138 14.18 -16.62 -14.15
CA GLU A 138 13.10 -17.48 -14.65
C GLU A 138 12.23 -18.07 -13.53
N TYR A 139 12.77 -18.21 -12.31
CA TYR A 139 12.02 -18.69 -11.15
C TYR A 139 10.82 -17.79 -10.79
N LEU A 140 10.83 -16.52 -11.21
CA LEU A 140 9.71 -15.59 -11.02
C LEU A 140 8.45 -16.08 -11.74
N LYS A 141 8.60 -16.80 -12.86
CA LYS A 141 7.49 -17.42 -13.60
C LYS A 141 6.76 -18.51 -12.80
N CYS A 142 7.34 -18.94 -11.69
CA CYS A 142 6.73 -19.89 -10.77
C CYS A 142 5.99 -19.24 -9.60
N ASP A 143 5.78 -17.93 -9.63
CA ASP A 143 5.02 -17.21 -8.62
C ASP A 143 3.54 -17.10 -9.01
N VAL A 144 2.63 -17.36 -8.07
CA VAL A 144 1.21 -17.10 -8.31
C VAL A 144 0.95 -15.62 -8.55
N LYS A 145 1.80 -14.73 -8.00
CA LYS A 145 1.76 -13.27 -8.25
C LYS A 145 1.97 -12.94 -9.73
N ASP A 146 2.81 -13.71 -10.42
CA ASP A 146 3.21 -13.50 -11.81
C ASP A 146 2.42 -14.39 -12.79
N ALA A 147 1.30 -14.97 -12.35
CA ALA A 147 0.51 -15.92 -13.12
C ALA A 147 0.05 -15.35 -14.48
N ALA A 148 -0.26 -14.05 -14.55
CA ALA A 148 -0.68 -13.42 -15.80
C ALA A 148 0.41 -13.51 -16.88
N PHE A 149 1.66 -13.23 -16.54
CA PHE A 149 2.79 -13.31 -17.48
C PHE A 149 3.04 -14.74 -17.95
N ALA A 150 2.89 -15.71 -17.05
CA ALA A 150 3.07 -17.12 -17.38
C ALA A 150 1.95 -17.70 -18.29
N ILE A 151 0.76 -17.11 -18.29
CA ILE A 151 -0.43 -17.63 -18.98
C ILE A 151 -0.68 -16.90 -20.31
N TRP A 152 -0.42 -15.60 -20.37
CA TRP A 152 -0.63 -14.76 -21.54
C TRP A 152 0.68 -14.10 -22.00
N PRO A 153 1.45 -14.76 -22.88
CA PRO A 153 2.73 -14.21 -23.34
C PRO A 153 2.55 -13.07 -24.37
N ASN A 154 3.64 -12.35 -24.65
CA ASN A 154 3.76 -11.36 -25.74
C ASN A 154 2.72 -10.22 -25.65
N ARG A 155 2.61 -9.60 -24.47
CA ARG A 155 1.70 -8.51 -24.14
C ARG A 155 2.45 -7.21 -23.90
N ASP A 156 1.76 -6.10 -24.15
CA ASP A 156 2.13 -4.79 -23.62
C ASP A 156 1.60 -4.71 -22.17
N VAL A 157 2.50 -4.54 -21.21
CA VAL A 157 2.24 -4.70 -19.77
C VAL A 157 2.28 -3.36 -19.07
N LEU A 158 1.34 -3.13 -18.15
CA LEU A 158 1.42 -2.08 -17.14
C LEU A 158 1.67 -2.71 -15.76
N VAL A 159 2.83 -2.44 -15.18
CA VAL A 159 3.15 -2.76 -13.79
C VAL A 159 2.78 -1.56 -12.91
N VAL A 160 1.84 -1.76 -11.98
CA VAL A 160 1.44 -0.77 -10.99
C VAL A 160 2.29 -0.96 -9.75
N GLY A 161 3.23 -0.05 -9.54
CA GLY A 161 4.15 -0.09 -8.41
C GLY A 161 5.38 -0.91 -8.69
N ALA A 162 6.28 -0.37 -9.51
CA ALA A 162 7.47 -1.09 -9.95
C ALA A 162 8.38 -1.55 -8.80
N GLY A 163 8.39 -0.83 -7.67
CA GLY A 163 9.19 -1.18 -6.51
C GLY A 163 10.65 -1.41 -6.88
N GLY A 164 11.24 -2.48 -6.37
CA GLY A 164 12.61 -2.91 -6.69
C GLY A 164 12.82 -3.51 -8.08
N GLY A 165 11.79 -3.56 -8.93
CA GLY A 165 11.87 -4.05 -10.31
C GLY A 165 11.54 -5.53 -10.48
N ARG A 166 11.06 -6.23 -9.44
CA ARG A 166 10.72 -7.66 -9.50
C ARG A 166 9.72 -7.97 -10.62
N ASP A 167 8.59 -7.26 -10.67
CA ASP A 167 7.52 -7.56 -11.63
C ASP A 167 7.94 -7.18 -13.06
N VAL A 168 8.82 -6.18 -13.19
CA VAL A 168 9.48 -5.86 -14.47
C VAL A 168 10.34 -7.03 -14.93
N LEU A 169 11.18 -7.58 -14.04
CA LEU A 169 12.00 -8.76 -14.34
C LEU A 169 11.14 -10.00 -14.63
N ALA A 170 10.01 -10.19 -13.94
CA ALA A 170 9.09 -11.29 -14.20
C ALA A 170 8.43 -11.20 -15.59
N ALA A 171 8.03 -9.99 -16.00
CA ALA A 171 7.53 -9.73 -17.34
C ALA A 171 8.61 -9.98 -18.41
N LEU A 172 9.83 -9.46 -18.21
CA LEU A 172 10.96 -9.70 -19.14
C LEU A 172 11.30 -11.19 -19.25
N ALA A 173 11.36 -11.93 -18.14
CA ALA A 173 11.61 -13.38 -18.13
C ALA A 173 10.48 -14.21 -18.78
N SER A 174 9.31 -13.58 -18.99
CA SER A 174 8.15 -14.17 -19.66
C SER A 174 8.03 -13.73 -21.11
N ASP A 175 9.06 -13.06 -21.67
CA ASP A 175 9.10 -12.57 -23.04
C ASP A 175 7.93 -11.63 -23.37
N GLU A 176 7.52 -10.81 -22.39
CA GLU A 176 6.52 -9.77 -22.61
C GLU A 176 7.06 -8.68 -23.55
N LYS A 177 6.19 -8.12 -24.38
CA LYS A 177 6.57 -7.26 -25.49
C LYS A 177 7.08 -5.90 -25.04
N SER A 178 6.43 -5.32 -24.04
CA SER A 178 6.84 -4.06 -23.42
C SER A 178 6.32 -3.95 -21.99
N VAL A 179 7.03 -3.21 -21.14
CA VAL A 179 6.69 -3.01 -19.73
C VAL A 179 6.67 -1.53 -19.40
N ARG A 180 5.49 -1.01 -19.11
CA ARG A 180 5.30 0.29 -18.48
C ARG A 180 5.31 0.11 -16.96
N ALA A 181 6.39 0.56 -16.32
CA ALA A 181 6.59 0.39 -14.88
C ALA A 181 6.27 1.71 -14.15
N VAL A 182 5.06 1.84 -13.60
CA VAL A 182 4.62 3.06 -12.91
C VAL A 182 4.99 2.96 -11.44
N GLU A 183 5.70 3.95 -10.91
CA GLU A 183 6.10 4.01 -9.50
C GLU A 183 5.97 5.44 -8.98
N ILE A 184 5.20 5.61 -7.90
CA ILE A 184 4.93 6.93 -7.33
C ILE A 184 6.17 7.51 -6.64
N ASN A 185 7.05 6.65 -6.13
CA ASN A 185 8.21 7.06 -5.35
C ASN A 185 9.47 7.19 -6.22
N ALA A 186 9.79 8.42 -6.61
CA ALA A 186 11.00 8.74 -7.37
C ALA A 186 12.30 8.25 -6.70
N ASN A 187 12.35 8.18 -5.36
CA ASN A 187 13.53 7.70 -4.65
C ASN A 187 13.76 6.19 -4.87
N ILE A 188 12.69 5.42 -5.11
CA ILE A 188 12.77 3.99 -5.45
C ILE A 188 13.30 3.83 -6.87
N ILE A 189 12.74 4.57 -7.84
CA ILE A 189 13.23 4.57 -9.23
C ILE A 189 14.73 4.94 -9.27
N GLN A 190 15.13 5.98 -8.53
CA GLN A 190 16.54 6.39 -8.41
C GLN A 190 17.42 5.37 -7.70
N ALA A 191 16.87 4.59 -6.76
CA ALA A 191 17.59 3.50 -6.12
C ALA A 191 17.83 2.38 -7.14
N VAL A 192 16.76 1.91 -7.80
CA VAL A 192 16.79 0.78 -8.74
C VAL A 192 17.65 1.08 -9.95
N ASN A 193 17.44 2.21 -10.64
CA ASN A 193 18.09 2.51 -11.92
C ASN A 193 19.28 3.46 -11.80
N GLY A 194 19.42 4.14 -10.65
CA GLY A 194 20.53 5.04 -10.37
C GLY A 194 21.57 4.38 -9.47
N ARG A 195 21.44 4.57 -8.15
CA ARG A 195 22.44 4.16 -7.15
C ARG A 195 22.82 2.67 -7.24
N TYR A 196 21.83 1.82 -7.52
CA TYR A 196 22.00 0.37 -7.64
C TYR A 196 21.76 -0.13 -9.07
N GLY A 197 21.78 0.74 -10.09
CA GLY A 197 21.57 0.34 -11.48
C GLY A 197 22.53 -0.76 -11.95
N ASP A 198 23.82 -0.69 -11.58
CA ASP A 198 24.79 -1.75 -11.92
C ASP A 198 24.49 -3.09 -11.22
N TYR A 199 23.76 -3.06 -10.11
CA TYR A 199 23.35 -4.26 -9.37
C TYR A 199 22.07 -4.86 -9.96
N THR A 200 21.08 -4.03 -10.28
CA THR A 200 19.76 -4.42 -10.82
C THR A 200 19.73 -4.54 -12.34
N GLY A 201 20.83 -4.25 -13.03
CA GLY A 201 20.99 -4.39 -14.47
C GLY A 201 20.50 -3.19 -15.30
N HIS A 202 20.29 -2.02 -14.69
CA HIS A 202 19.76 -0.81 -15.34
C HIS A 202 18.50 -1.11 -16.15
N LEU A 203 17.43 -1.53 -15.48
CA LEU A 203 16.18 -1.94 -16.13
C LEU A 203 15.59 -0.85 -17.02
N ASP A 204 15.88 0.43 -16.75
CA ASP A 204 15.49 1.58 -17.56
C ASP A 204 16.25 1.72 -18.89
N ARG A 205 17.33 0.96 -19.10
CA ARG A 205 18.08 0.92 -20.37
C ARG A 205 17.60 -0.17 -21.33
N ASP A 206 16.77 -1.09 -20.85
CA ASP A 206 16.12 -2.05 -21.73
C ASP A 206 15.08 -1.31 -22.60
N PRO A 207 15.14 -1.39 -23.93
CA PRO A 207 14.24 -0.66 -24.82
C PRO A 207 12.77 -1.10 -24.70
N SER A 208 12.51 -2.28 -24.13
CA SER A 208 11.15 -2.77 -23.86
C SER A 208 10.57 -2.23 -22.55
N VAL A 209 11.38 -1.59 -21.69
CA VAL A 209 10.96 -1.12 -20.37
C VAL A 209 10.93 0.41 -20.32
N GLN A 210 9.84 0.96 -19.78
CA GLN A 210 9.74 2.38 -19.48
C GLN A 210 9.26 2.61 -18.06
N PHE A 211 10.11 3.20 -17.23
CA PHE A 211 9.72 3.67 -15.91
C PHE A 211 8.98 5.02 -16.02
N VAL A 212 7.89 5.14 -15.28
CA VAL A 212 7.12 6.39 -15.16
C VAL A 212 6.96 6.74 -13.69
N ASN A 213 7.42 7.94 -13.31
CA ASN A 213 7.19 8.46 -11.98
C ASN A 213 5.84 9.16 -11.89
N ASP A 214 4.80 8.43 -11.50
CA ASP A 214 3.43 8.94 -11.39
C ASP A 214 2.64 8.08 -10.40
N GLU A 215 1.49 8.58 -9.94
CA GLU A 215 0.54 7.76 -9.20
C GLU A 215 -0.26 6.92 -10.21
N ALA A 216 -0.33 5.60 -10.00
CA ALA A 216 -0.79 4.68 -11.04
C ALA A 216 -2.24 4.91 -11.48
N ARG A 217 -3.15 5.23 -10.56
CA ARG A 217 -4.53 5.54 -10.93
C ARG A 217 -4.61 6.81 -11.78
N SER A 218 -3.85 7.83 -11.41
CA SER A 218 -3.74 9.11 -12.11
C SER A 218 -3.11 8.94 -13.51
N TYR A 219 -2.08 8.09 -13.62
CA TYR A 219 -1.48 7.72 -14.90
C TYR A 219 -2.50 7.03 -15.82
N ILE A 220 -3.16 5.99 -15.32
CA ILE A 220 -4.16 5.22 -16.08
C ILE A 220 -5.29 6.14 -16.53
N ALA A 221 -5.82 6.99 -15.64
CA ALA A 221 -6.93 7.89 -15.97
C ALA A 221 -6.62 8.91 -17.08
N ARG A 222 -5.35 9.29 -17.27
CA ARG A 222 -4.90 10.23 -18.31
C ARG A 222 -4.36 9.56 -19.55
N SER A 223 -4.04 8.27 -19.48
CA SER A 223 -3.40 7.54 -20.56
C SER A 223 -4.39 7.22 -21.68
N GLY A 224 -3.93 7.30 -22.93
CA GLY A 224 -4.64 6.74 -24.08
C GLY A 224 -4.21 5.30 -24.41
N GLU A 225 -3.23 4.76 -23.69
CA GLU A 225 -2.65 3.44 -23.94
C GLU A 225 -3.60 2.32 -23.46
N ARG A 226 -3.53 1.16 -24.11
CA ARG A 226 -4.22 -0.05 -23.69
C ARG A 226 -3.23 -1.17 -23.49
N PHE A 227 -3.46 -1.99 -22.47
CA PHE A 227 -2.52 -3.02 -22.04
C PHE A 227 -3.12 -4.41 -22.18
N GLY A 228 -2.29 -5.37 -22.58
CA GLY A 228 -2.65 -6.79 -22.53
C GLY A 228 -2.67 -7.31 -21.09
N ILE A 229 -1.80 -6.78 -20.22
CA ILE A 229 -1.79 -7.09 -18.79
C ILE A 229 -1.68 -5.81 -17.98
N ILE A 230 -2.54 -5.63 -16.99
CA ILE A 230 -2.34 -4.67 -15.90
C ILE A 230 -2.07 -5.49 -14.64
N GLN A 231 -0.91 -5.31 -14.04
CA GLN A 231 -0.44 -6.09 -12.89
C GLN A 231 -0.39 -5.20 -11.63
N ILE A 232 -1.02 -5.67 -10.55
CA ILE A 232 -0.92 -5.10 -9.21
C ILE A 232 -0.50 -6.22 -8.24
N SER A 233 0.80 -6.34 -7.95
CA SER A 233 1.35 -7.35 -7.05
C SER A 233 1.82 -6.71 -5.75
N PHE A 234 1.00 -6.81 -4.69
CA PHE A 234 1.43 -6.43 -3.33
C PHE A 234 1.97 -4.99 -3.24
N ILE A 235 1.30 -4.05 -3.91
CA ILE A 235 1.71 -2.64 -3.94
C ILE A 235 1.51 -1.92 -2.59
N ASP A 236 0.71 -2.47 -1.68
CA ASP A 236 0.40 -1.79 -0.43
C ASP A 236 1.50 -2.00 0.60
N THR A 237 2.11 -0.88 1.00
CA THR A 237 3.17 -0.85 2.01
C THR A 237 2.64 -1.28 3.37
N TRP A 238 3.18 -2.38 3.90
CA TRP A 238 3.00 -2.85 5.29
C TRP A 238 3.24 -1.76 6.36
N ALA A 239 3.91 -0.66 6.01
CA ALA A 239 4.17 0.47 6.88
C ALA A 239 2.92 1.23 7.38
N ALA A 240 1.88 1.33 6.54
CA ALA A 240 0.58 1.86 6.97
C ALA A 240 -0.18 0.84 7.84
N THR A 241 0.01 -0.46 7.56
CA THR A 241 -0.53 -1.60 8.30
C THR A 241 0.03 -1.67 9.73
N ALA A 242 1.35 -1.57 9.89
CA ALA A 242 2.04 -1.64 11.18
C ALA A 242 1.82 -0.40 12.08
N ALA A 243 1.48 0.75 11.48
CA ALA A 243 1.18 1.98 12.22
C ALA A 243 -0.25 2.03 12.80
N GLY A 244 -1.08 1.00 12.58
CA GLY A 244 -2.49 1.01 12.96
C GLY A 244 -3.36 1.96 12.13
N GLY A 245 -2.85 2.48 11.00
CA GLY A 245 -3.54 3.46 10.15
C GLY A 245 -4.48 2.85 9.11
N PHE A 246 -4.39 1.55 8.86
CA PHE A 246 -5.06 0.84 7.76
C PHE A 246 -6.60 0.95 7.75
N ALA A 247 -7.22 1.12 8.92
CA ALA A 247 -8.65 1.32 9.05
C ALA A 247 -9.15 2.63 8.42
N LEU A 248 -8.26 3.61 8.25
CA LEU A 248 -8.60 4.99 7.86
C LEU A 248 -7.74 5.53 6.70
N THR A 249 -6.81 4.74 6.16
CA THR A 249 -6.07 5.13 4.96
C THR A 249 -6.92 4.85 3.72
N GLU A 250 -7.13 5.89 2.91
CA GLU A 250 -7.78 5.76 1.61
C GLU A 250 -6.91 4.94 0.65
N ASN A 251 -7.51 3.98 -0.04
CA ASN A 251 -6.84 3.12 -1.01
C ASN A 251 -7.46 3.37 -2.38
N SER A 252 -6.86 4.29 -3.12
CA SER A 252 -7.37 4.76 -4.41
C SER A 252 -7.40 3.65 -5.47
N LEU A 253 -6.53 2.64 -5.41
CA LEU A 253 -6.44 1.55 -6.39
C LEU A 253 -7.51 0.46 -6.21
N TYR A 254 -8.14 0.37 -5.04
CA TYR A 254 -9.11 -0.68 -4.69
C TYR A 254 -10.55 -0.16 -4.62
N THR A 255 -10.92 0.77 -5.50
CA THR A 255 -12.30 1.26 -5.66
C THR A 255 -12.92 0.77 -6.96
N LEU A 256 -14.26 0.74 -7.00
CA LEU A 256 -15.01 0.42 -8.21
C LEU A 256 -14.64 1.33 -9.38
N GLU A 257 -14.40 2.60 -9.12
CA GLU A 257 -14.01 3.59 -10.12
C GLU A 257 -12.62 3.30 -10.69
N ALA A 258 -11.65 2.98 -9.83
CA ALA A 258 -10.31 2.61 -10.25
C ALA A 258 -10.32 1.31 -11.07
N TRP A 259 -11.06 0.29 -10.63
CA TRP A 259 -11.18 -0.98 -11.35
C TRP A 259 -11.91 -0.84 -12.67
N ASN A 260 -12.98 -0.03 -12.72
CA ASN A 260 -13.63 0.34 -13.97
C ASN A 260 -12.65 1.03 -14.93
N SER A 261 -11.84 1.96 -14.43
CA SER A 261 -10.79 2.61 -15.24
C SER A 261 -9.79 1.58 -15.78
N MET A 262 -9.24 0.71 -14.92
CA MET A 262 -8.30 -0.34 -15.33
C MET A 262 -8.89 -1.28 -16.37
N LEU A 263 -10.10 -1.79 -16.15
CA LEU A 263 -10.79 -2.65 -17.11
C LEU A 263 -10.98 -1.94 -18.45
N ASN A 264 -11.26 -0.63 -18.47
CA ASN A 264 -11.41 0.15 -19.69
C ASN A 264 -10.09 0.46 -20.40
N HIS A 265 -8.94 0.24 -19.75
CA HIS A 265 -7.61 0.33 -20.36
C HIS A 265 -7.01 -1.04 -20.71
N LEU A 266 -7.77 -2.13 -20.53
CA LEU A 266 -7.37 -3.43 -21.09
C LEU A 266 -7.64 -3.48 -22.60
N MET A 267 -6.80 -4.23 -23.31
CA MET A 267 -7.12 -4.77 -24.62
C MET A 267 -8.33 -5.73 -24.53
N PRO A 268 -9.04 -6.02 -25.64
CA PRO A 268 -10.22 -6.90 -25.62
C PRO A 268 -9.97 -8.29 -25.00
N ASP A 269 -8.76 -8.82 -25.19
CA ASP A 269 -8.27 -10.10 -24.65
C ASP A 269 -7.26 -9.89 -23.49
N GLY A 270 -7.27 -8.70 -22.89
CA GLY A 270 -6.39 -8.32 -21.80
C GLY A 270 -6.91 -8.77 -20.43
N VAL A 271 -5.99 -8.83 -19.47
CA VAL A 271 -6.24 -9.29 -18.10
C VAL A 271 -5.72 -8.28 -17.07
N LEU A 272 -6.57 -7.95 -16.11
CA LEU A 272 -6.16 -7.31 -14.86
C LEU A 272 -5.81 -8.41 -13.85
N SER A 273 -4.60 -8.37 -13.32
CA SER A 273 -4.05 -9.35 -12.38
C SER A 273 -3.72 -8.65 -11.08
N VAL A 274 -4.39 -9.06 -9.99
CA VAL A 274 -4.26 -8.42 -8.68
C VAL A 274 -3.96 -9.45 -7.62
N SER A 275 -2.82 -9.31 -6.96
CA SER A 275 -2.37 -10.24 -5.93
C SER A 275 -2.42 -9.63 -4.54
N ARG A 276 -2.88 -10.42 -3.56
CA ARG A 276 -3.00 -10.03 -2.14
C ARG A 276 -2.68 -11.19 -1.21
N TRP A 277 -2.53 -10.84 0.07
CA TRP A 277 -2.39 -11.81 1.15
C TRP A 277 -3.58 -12.75 1.22
N TYR A 278 -3.29 -14.03 1.40
CA TYR A 278 -4.26 -15.11 1.53
C TYR A 278 -4.03 -15.85 2.83
N VAL A 279 -5.10 -15.92 3.62
CA VAL A 279 -5.17 -16.71 4.85
C VAL A 279 -6.30 -17.71 4.64
N PRO A 280 -6.02 -19.00 4.39
CA PRO A 280 -7.05 -19.96 3.98
C PRO A 280 -8.24 -20.07 4.96
N ASN A 281 -7.97 -19.95 6.26
CA ASN A 281 -8.99 -20.07 7.30
C ASN A 281 -9.79 -18.76 7.50
N ASN A 282 -9.35 -17.64 6.92
CA ASN A 282 -10.02 -16.34 7.05
C ASN A 282 -9.69 -15.40 5.87
N PRO A 283 -10.11 -15.70 4.62
CA PRO A 283 -9.62 -15.00 3.43
C PRO A 283 -10.38 -13.69 3.14
N LEU A 284 -10.49 -12.81 4.15
CA LEU A 284 -11.32 -11.60 4.08
C LEU A 284 -10.91 -10.64 2.96
N GLU A 285 -9.62 -10.36 2.81
CA GLU A 285 -9.11 -9.52 1.71
C GLU A 285 -9.46 -10.11 0.35
N ALA A 286 -9.29 -11.42 0.18
CA ALA A 286 -9.58 -12.10 -1.07
C ALA A 286 -11.09 -12.10 -1.38
N TYR A 287 -11.96 -12.29 -0.38
CA TYR A 287 -13.41 -12.13 -0.56
C TYR A 287 -13.77 -10.73 -1.04
N ARG A 288 -13.25 -9.68 -0.38
CA ARG A 288 -13.54 -8.30 -0.77
C ARG A 288 -12.96 -7.95 -2.14
N LEU A 289 -11.81 -8.52 -2.49
CA LEU A 289 -11.20 -8.36 -3.81
C LEU A 289 -12.06 -8.98 -4.92
N VAL A 290 -12.58 -10.20 -4.72
CA VAL A 290 -13.48 -10.85 -5.69
C VAL A 290 -14.83 -10.14 -5.77
N SER A 291 -15.34 -9.63 -4.65
CA SER A 291 -16.54 -8.76 -4.61
C SER A 291 -16.35 -7.50 -5.47
N LEU A 292 -15.21 -6.84 -5.33
CA LEU A 292 -14.81 -5.69 -6.14
C LEU A 292 -14.69 -6.05 -7.62
N ALA A 293 -14.07 -7.18 -7.94
CA ALA A 293 -13.92 -7.68 -9.30
C ALA A 293 -15.28 -7.91 -9.98
N GLY A 294 -16.17 -8.68 -9.34
CA GLY A 294 -17.50 -8.98 -9.87
C GLY A 294 -18.34 -7.71 -10.07
N ALA A 295 -18.32 -6.79 -9.11
CA ALA A 295 -19.05 -5.53 -9.21
C ALA A 295 -18.48 -4.58 -10.27
N ALA A 296 -17.16 -4.51 -10.44
CA ALA A 296 -16.52 -3.72 -11.50
C ALA A 296 -16.86 -4.27 -12.90
N LEU A 297 -16.83 -5.60 -13.07
CA LEU A 297 -17.25 -6.27 -14.30
C LEU A 297 -18.72 -6.03 -14.63
N ALA A 298 -19.61 -6.13 -13.65
CA ALA A 298 -21.02 -5.80 -13.83
C ALA A 298 -21.20 -4.33 -14.28
N ARG A 299 -20.39 -3.41 -13.74
CA ARG A 299 -20.44 -1.98 -14.08
C ARG A 299 -19.96 -1.68 -15.50
N VAL A 300 -18.99 -2.43 -16.04
CA VAL A 300 -18.58 -2.33 -17.46
C VAL A 300 -19.50 -3.10 -18.42
N GLY A 301 -20.61 -3.67 -17.93
CA GLY A 301 -21.63 -4.31 -18.75
C GLY A 301 -21.43 -5.80 -19.00
N ALA A 302 -20.59 -6.49 -18.22
CA ALA A 302 -20.47 -7.94 -18.31
C ALA A 302 -21.78 -8.63 -17.88
N ASN A 303 -22.37 -9.42 -18.77
CA ASN A 303 -23.61 -10.15 -18.50
C ASN A 303 -23.42 -11.28 -17.47
N ASP A 304 -22.28 -11.96 -17.54
CA ASP A 304 -21.85 -12.98 -16.60
C ASP A 304 -20.46 -12.65 -16.04
N PRO A 305 -20.35 -11.79 -15.00
CA PRO A 305 -19.06 -11.40 -14.43
C PRO A 305 -18.20 -12.58 -13.98
N ARG A 306 -18.82 -13.67 -13.53
CA ARG A 306 -18.08 -14.86 -13.09
C ARG A 306 -17.29 -15.48 -14.25
N ALA A 307 -17.79 -15.42 -15.48
CA ALA A 307 -17.11 -15.94 -16.66
C ALA A 307 -15.77 -15.26 -16.95
N HIS A 308 -15.52 -14.08 -16.37
CA HIS A 308 -14.30 -13.28 -16.55
C HIS A 308 -13.28 -13.47 -15.42
N LEU A 309 -13.58 -14.30 -14.39
CA LEU A 309 -12.82 -14.34 -13.14
C LEU A 309 -12.20 -15.70 -12.88
N ALA A 310 -10.89 -15.73 -12.63
CA ALA A 310 -10.19 -16.90 -12.12
C ALA A 310 -9.38 -16.51 -10.89
N VAL A 311 -9.33 -17.39 -9.89
CA VAL A 311 -8.63 -17.11 -8.63
C VAL A 311 -7.71 -18.25 -8.30
N LEU A 312 -6.41 -17.95 -8.21
CA LEU A 312 -5.35 -18.89 -7.87
C LEU A 312 -4.78 -18.52 -6.50
N ALA A 313 -4.50 -19.53 -5.69
CA ALA A 313 -3.86 -19.34 -4.40
C ALA A 313 -2.73 -20.36 -4.22
N LYS A 314 -1.62 -19.91 -3.64
CA LYS A 314 -0.64 -20.84 -3.10
C LYS A 314 -1.25 -21.52 -1.87
N VAL A 315 -1.10 -22.83 -1.77
CA VAL A 315 -1.50 -23.58 -0.58
C VAL A 315 -0.35 -23.47 0.42
N PRO A 316 -0.60 -23.08 1.67
CA PRO A 316 0.46 -23.10 2.66
C PRO A 316 0.98 -24.53 2.83
N GLN A 317 2.30 -24.69 2.86
CA GLN A 317 2.87 -25.95 3.31
C GLN A 317 2.65 -26.08 4.82
N GLU A 318 2.54 -27.32 5.31
CA GLU A 318 2.49 -27.61 6.75
C GLU A 318 3.72 -26.99 7.42
N SER A 319 3.51 -25.85 8.07
CA SER A 319 4.51 -25.16 8.85
C SER A 319 4.15 -25.34 10.32
N PRO A 320 5.11 -25.68 11.21
CA PRO A 320 4.89 -25.72 12.66
C PRO A 320 4.59 -24.33 13.25
N SER A 321 4.72 -23.25 12.47
CA SER A 321 4.23 -21.94 12.84
C SER A 321 2.72 -21.80 12.57
N ASN A 322 1.96 -21.31 13.56
CA ASN A 322 0.52 -21.06 13.47
C ASN A 322 0.11 -19.95 12.47
N LEU A 323 1.02 -19.50 11.59
CA LEU A 323 0.86 -18.37 10.68
C LEU A 323 1.01 -18.82 9.22
N GLN A 324 -0.01 -19.48 8.69
CA GLN A 324 -0.05 -19.90 7.29
C GLN A 324 -0.58 -18.77 6.38
N THR A 325 0.16 -17.66 6.29
CA THR A 325 -0.15 -16.57 5.35
C THR A 325 0.63 -16.80 4.05
N THR A 326 -0.06 -16.68 2.91
CA THR A 326 0.51 -16.88 1.57
C THR A 326 -0.09 -15.85 0.60
N ALA A 327 0.06 -16.05 -0.72
CA ALA A 327 -0.46 -15.15 -1.73
C ALA A 327 -1.58 -15.81 -2.54
N LEU A 328 -2.51 -14.97 -2.99
CA LEU A 328 -3.54 -15.26 -3.97
C LEU A 328 -3.49 -14.22 -5.07
N THR A 329 -3.88 -14.61 -6.28
CA THR A 329 -4.04 -13.74 -7.44
C THR A 329 -5.44 -13.89 -8.00
N VAL A 330 -6.12 -12.76 -8.17
CA VAL A 330 -7.39 -12.65 -8.90
C VAL A 330 -7.07 -12.18 -10.32
N LEU A 331 -7.41 -13.02 -11.29
CA LEU A 331 -7.29 -12.75 -12.73
C LEU A 331 -8.66 -12.31 -13.24
N VAL A 332 -8.71 -11.15 -13.89
CA VAL A 332 -9.93 -10.51 -14.38
C VAL A 332 -9.79 -10.19 -15.87
N GLY A 333 -10.45 -11.00 -16.71
CA GLY A 333 -10.46 -10.79 -18.16
C GLY A 333 -11.38 -9.65 -18.59
N ARG A 334 -10.97 -8.86 -19.58
CA ARG A 334 -11.87 -7.89 -20.23
C ARG A 334 -13.04 -8.61 -20.93
N SER A 335 -12.78 -9.78 -21.48
CA SER A 335 -13.77 -10.70 -22.06
C SER A 335 -13.87 -11.98 -21.21
N PRO A 336 -14.98 -12.75 -21.32
CA PRO A 336 -15.08 -14.04 -20.66
C PRO A 336 -13.90 -14.95 -21.06
N PHE A 337 -13.34 -15.69 -20.10
CA PHE A 337 -12.23 -16.59 -20.40
C PHE A 337 -12.69 -17.72 -21.32
N SER A 338 -11.94 -17.91 -22.41
CA SER A 338 -12.13 -19.03 -23.32
C SER A 338 -11.69 -20.34 -22.67
N GLU A 339 -12.16 -21.48 -23.20
CA GLU A 339 -11.69 -22.79 -22.74
C GLU A 339 -10.17 -22.97 -22.90
N THR A 340 -9.56 -22.32 -23.91
CA THR A 340 -8.11 -22.36 -24.10
C THR A 340 -7.34 -21.60 -23.03
N GLU A 341 -7.89 -20.49 -22.53
CA GLU A 341 -7.30 -19.73 -21.43
C GLU A 341 -7.50 -20.45 -20.11
N LEU A 342 -8.69 -21.00 -19.88
CA LEU A 342 -8.96 -21.83 -18.69
C LEU A 342 -8.07 -23.07 -18.66
N ALA A 343 -7.82 -23.71 -19.81
CA ALA A 343 -6.86 -24.82 -19.89
C ALA A 343 -5.45 -24.38 -19.50
N ARG A 344 -4.98 -23.21 -19.95
CA ARG A 344 -3.67 -22.66 -19.55
C ARG A 344 -3.60 -22.29 -18.07
N ILE A 345 -4.67 -21.70 -17.52
CA ILE A 345 -4.79 -21.40 -16.08
C ILE A 345 -4.69 -22.69 -15.26
N ARG A 346 -5.44 -23.73 -15.65
CA ARG A 346 -5.44 -25.04 -14.99
C ARG A 346 -4.09 -25.74 -15.09
N ASP A 347 -3.45 -25.71 -16.26
CA ASP A 347 -2.11 -26.26 -16.46
C ASP A 347 -1.07 -25.56 -15.56
N PHE A 348 -1.06 -24.23 -15.57
CA PHE A 348 -0.18 -23.44 -14.70
C PHE A 348 -0.38 -23.81 -13.22
N ALA A 349 -1.63 -23.87 -12.76
CA ALA A 349 -1.95 -24.22 -11.38
C ALA A 349 -1.51 -25.64 -11.03
N ASN A 350 -1.79 -26.62 -11.89
CA ASN A 350 -1.46 -28.03 -11.66
C ASN A 350 0.06 -28.25 -11.64
N ARG A 351 0.79 -27.68 -12.62
CA ARG A 351 2.25 -27.83 -12.74
C ARG A 351 3.00 -27.25 -11.55
N LEU A 352 2.49 -26.17 -10.97
CA LEU A 352 3.13 -25.46 -9.86
C LEU A 352 2.49 -25.75 -8.49
N GLY A 353 1.47 -26.62 -8.43
CA GLY A 353 0.81 -27.00 -7.18
C GLY A 353 0.00 -25.87 -6.54
N PHE A 354 -0.53 -24.95 -7.33
CA PHE A 354 -1.45 -23.92 -6.84
C PHE A 354 -2.88 -24.44 -6.81
N ARG A 355 -3.66 -23.94 -5.83
CA ARG A 355 -5.08 -24.25 -5.72
C ARG A 355 -5.88 -23.23 -6.53
N ILE A 356 -6.79 -23.73 -7.35
CA ILE A 356 -7.81 -22.91 -8.02
C ILE A 356 -8.96 -22.72 -7.03
N ILE A 357 -9.13 -21.50 -6.55
CA ILE A 357 -10.22 -21.12 -5.62
C ILE A 357 -11.50 -20.87 -6.41
N LEU A 358 -11.37 -20.21 -7.56
CA LEU A 358 -12.47 -19.93 -8.47
C LEU A 358 -12.06 -20.29 -9.90
N ASP A 359 -12.82 -21.20 -10.50
CA ASP A 359 -12.82 -21.51 -11.92
C ASP A 359 -14.24 -21.18 -12.45
N PRO A 360 -14.35 -20.36 -13.51
CA PRO A 360 -15.65 -20.01 -14.08
C PRO A 360 -16.55 -21.20 -14.43
N ARG A 361 -15.96 -22.31 -14.87
CA ARG A 361 -16.69 -23.48 -15.40
C ARG A 361 -16.87 -24.59 -14.39
N SER A 362 -16.17 -24.53 -13.26
CA SER A 362 -16.25 -25.57 -12.23
C SER A 362 -17.16 -25.12 -11.08
N PRO A 363 -17.78 -26.06 -10.34
CA PRO A 363 -18.45 -25.73 -9.09
C PRO A 363 -17.50 -24.98 -8.15
N ALA A 364 -17.97 -23.89 -7.55
CA ALA A 364 -17.24 -23.13 -6.56
C ALA A 364 -18.06 -23.07 -5.27
N ASP A 365 -17.38 -22.81 -4.16
CA ASP A 365 -18.07 -22.53 -2.91
C ASP A 365 -19.09 -21.37 -3.10
N PRO A 366 -20.30 -21.47 -2.51
CA PRO A 366 -21.39 -20.54 -2.78
C PRO A 366 -21.05 -19.08 -2.52
N LEU A 367 -20.19 -18.78 -1.53
CA LEU A 367 -19.80 -17.41 -1.22
C LEU A 367 -18.91 -16.85 -2.33
N TRP A 368 -17.87 -17.58 -2.75
CA TRP A 368 -17.01 -17.17 -3.86
C TRP A 368 -17.81 -16.98 -5.16
N ALA A 369 -18.72 -17.91 -5.44
CA ALA A 369 -19.61 -17.84 -6.59
C ALA A 369 -20.51 -16.59 -6.56
N ALA A 370 -21.09 -16.28 -5.40
CA ALA A 370 -21.93 -15.12 -5.21
C ALA A 370 -21.11 -13.83 -5.43
N LEU A 371 -19.97 -13.69 -4.75
CA LEU A 371 -19.10 -12.52 -4.86
C LEU A 371 -18.65 -12.25 -6.30
N ALA A 372 -18.27 -13.31 -7.03
CA ALA A 372 -17.85 -13.23 -8.42
C ALA A 372 -18.97 -12.83 -9.40
N SER A 373 -20.25 -13.02 -9.03
CA SER A 373 -21.38 -12.69 -9.92
C SER A 373 -21.62 -11.18 -10.09
N GLY A 374 -21.06 -10.36 -9.20
CA GLY A 374 -21.30 -8.91 -9.19
C GLY A 374 -22.70 -8.48 -8.74
N ARG A 375 -23.61 -9.43 -8.43
CA ARG A 375 -25.00 -9.17 -8.02
C ARG A 375 -25.30 -9.78 -6.67
N VAL A 376 -24.47 -9.44 -5.69
CA VAL A 376 -24.61 -9.95 -4.32
C VAL A 376 -25.64 -9.12 -3.56
N SER A 377 -26.55 -9.77 -2.84
CA SER A 377 -27.47 -9.06 -1.95
C SER A 377 -26.69 -8.31 -0.87
N ARG A 378 -27.23 -7.18 -0.42
CA ARG A 378 -26.63 -6.44 0.70
C ARG A 378 -26.50 -7.30 1.96
N ASP A 379 -27.40 -8.26 2.14
CA ASP A 379 -27.34 -9.14 3.31
C ASP A 379 -26.12 -10.04 3.29
N VAL A 380 -25.71 -10.58 2.14
CA VAL A 380 -24.49 -11.42 2.02
C VAL A 380 -23.22 -10.57 2.06
N LEU A 381 -23.20 -9.40 1.40
CA LEU A 381 -22.06 -8.48 1.47
C LEU A 381 -21.80 -7.94 2.87
N SER A 382 -22.82 -7.98 3.72
CA SER A 382 -22.86 -7.24 4.97
C SER A 382 -23.33 -8.11 6.15
N SER A 383 -23.34 -9.44 5.96
CA SER A 383 -23.73 -10.43 6.95
C SER A 383 -22.70 -10.50 8.06
N GLY A 384 -23.14 -10.22 9.29
CA GLY A 384 -22.32 -10.37 10.48
C GLY A 384 -21.40 -9.17 10.77
N ILE A 385 -20.12 -9.48 10.99
CA ILE A 385 -19.11 -8.60 11.61
C ILE A 385 -18.26 -7.87 10.56
N VAL A 386 -18.23 -8.40 9.33
CA VAL A 386 -17.33 -7.99 8.25
C VAL A 386 -18.12 -7.35 7.11
N ASP A 387 -17.58 -6.31 6.52
CA ASP A 387 -18.06 -5.63 5.32
C ASP A 387 -17.26 -6.09 4.10
N LEU A 388 -17.90 -6.90 3.26
CA LEU A 388 -17.34 -7.40 1.99
C LEU A 388 -17.81 -6.56 0.80
N SER A 389 -18.49 -5.43 1.04
CA SER A 389 -18.93 -4.57 -0.04
C SER A 389 -17.72 -3.99 -0.82
N PRO A 390 -17.86 -3.88 -2.15
CA PRO A 390 -16.81 -3.31 -2.98
C PRO A 390 -16.61 -1.82 -2.59
N PRO A 391 -15.39 -1.37 -2.31
CA PRO A 391 -15.14 0.03 -2.00
C PRO A 391 -15.44 0.94 -3.19
N THR A 392 -15.73 2.20 -2.89
CA THR A 392 -16.00 3.27 -3.86
C THR A 392 -15.11 4.46 -3.53
N ASP A 393 -14.99 5.43 -4.43
CA ASP A 393 -14.27 6.68 -4.14
C ASP A 393 -14.86 7.45 -2.95
N ASP A 394 -16.17 7.35 -2.70
CA ASP A 394 -16.80 7.96 -1.52
C ASP A 394 -16.49 7.17 -0.22
N ARG A 395 -15.99 5.94 -0.34
CA ARG A 395 -15.62 5.04 0.78
C ARG A 395 -14.40 4.17 0.42
N PRO A 396 -13.20 4.76 0.26
CA PRO A 396 -12.05 4.08 -0.33
C PRO A 396 -11.27 3.23 0.69
N PHE A 397 -11.97 2.58 1.63
CA PHE A 397 -11.33 1.86 2.74
C PHE A 397 -11.38 0.35 2.53
N PHE A 398 -10.62 -0.16 1.55
CA PHE A 398 -10.58 -1.58 1.19
C PHE A 398 -10.20 -2.48 2.37
N PHE A 399 -9.33 -2.01 3.26
CA PHE A 399 -8.88 -2.83 4.38
C PHE A 399 -9.71 -2.68 5.65
N GLN A 400 -10.50 -1.61 5.75
CA GLN A 400 -11.44 -1.44 6.83
C GLN A 400 -12.69 -2.28 6.57
N MET A 401 -12.59 -3.56 6.91
CA MET A 401 -13.70 -4.51 6.77
C MET A 401 -14.49 -4.66 8.08
N PHE A 402 -13.98 -4.19 9.21
CA PHE A 402 -14.67 -4.28 10.50
C PHE A 402 -15.58 -3.07 10.72
N ARG A 403 -16.81 -3.32 11.17
CA ARG A 403 -17.71 -2.23 11.57
C ARG A 403 -17.32 -1.73 12.96
N LEU A 404 -17.27 -0.40 13.12
CA LEU A 404 -16.95 0.26 14.41
C LEU A 404 -17.85 -0.22 15.55
N GLY A 405 -19.16 -0.41 15.29
CA GLY A 405 -20.12 -0.90 16.30
C GLY A 405 -19.88 -2.33 16.78
N SER A 406 -19.25 -3.18 15.96
CA SER A 406 -18.84 -4.54 16.34
C SER A 406 -17.41 -4.61 16.86
N ALA A 407 -16.55 -3.64 16.55
CA ALA A 407 -15.17 -3.59 17.02
C ALA A 407 -15.09 -3.56 18.57
N TRP A 408 -16.03 -2.87 19.24
CA TRP A 408 -16.12 -2.84 20.70
C TRP A 408 -16.33 -4.23 21.33
N ARG A 409 -17.14 -5.10 20.72
CA ARG A 409 -17.42 -6.46 21.24
C ARG A 409 -16.22 -7.41 21.12
N TYR A 410 -15.25 -7.09 20.26
CA TYR A 410 -14.14 -7.99 19.91
C TYR A 410 -12.75 -7.43 20.22
N ALA A 411 -12.60 -6.13 20.50
CA ALA A 411 -11.37 -5.58 21.06
C ALA A 411 -10.90 -6.32 22.33
N PHE A 412 -11.82 -7.01 23.02
CA PHE A 412 -11.57 -7.81 24.22
C PHE A 412 -11.61 -9.34 24.01
N LYS A 413 -11.82 -9.85 22.78
CA LYS A 413 -11.74 -11.29 22.46
C LYS A 413 -10.49 -11.57 21.63
N LEU A 414 -9.47 -12.06 22.31
CA LEU A 414 -8.13 -12.38 21.78
C LEU A 414 -8.20 -13.55 20.78
N ASP A 415 -8.07 -13.25 19.49
CA ASP A 415 -7.57 -14.17 18.47
C ASP A 415 -6.70 -13.40 17.47
N TRP A 416 -5.42 -13.78 17.35
CA TRP A 416 -4.29 -12.99 16.84
C TRP A 416 -4.28 -12.69 15.32
N ILE A 417 -5.19 -13.24 14.52
CA ILE A 417 -5.28 -12.85 13.08
C ILE A 417 -6.28 -11.70 12.90
N ASN A 418 -7.20 -11.53 13.86
CA ASN A 418 -8.04 -10.33 13.96
C ASN A 418 -7.32 -9.18 14.67
N THR A 419 -6.12 -9.39 15.23
CA THR A 419 -5.46 -8.38 16.08
C THR A 419 -4.86 -7.22 15.32
N LEU A 420 -4.41 -7.31 14.06
CA LEU A 420 -3.85 -6.11 13.40
C LEU A 420 -4.92 -5.04 13.16
N HIS A 421 -6.09 -5.44 12.62
CA HIS A 421 -7.21 -4.53 12.42
C HIS A 421 -7.90 -4.15 13.74
N ALA A 422 -8.00 -5.07 14.70
CA ALA A 422 -8.59 -4.76 16.01
C ALA A 422 -7.66 -3.92 16.91
N GLN A 423 -6.34 -4.11 16.86
CA GLN A 423 -5.35 -3.28 17.56
C GLN A 423 -5.34 -1.87 17.00
N ALA A 424 -5.40 -1.69 15.67
CA ALA A 424 -5.55 -0.38 15.04
C ALA A 424 -6.76 0.39 15.63
N VAL A 425 -7.94 -0.25 15.64
CA VAL A 425 -9.15 0.34 16.20
C VAL A 425 -9.02 0.59 17.70
N ALA A 426 -8.46 -0.36 18.47
CA ALA A 426 -8.25 -0.21 19.90
C ALA A 426 -7.26 0.94 20.22
N SER A 427 -6.17 1.08 19.47
CA SER A 427 -5.19 2.15 19.59
C SER A 427 -5.83 3.52 19.31
N ILE A 428 -6.69 3.62 18.29
CA ILE A 428 -7.46 4.85 18.04
C ILE A 428 -8.34 5.20 19.25
N PHE A 429 -9.04 4.24 19.84
CA PHE A 429 -9.85 4.48 21.03
C PHE A 429 -9.01 4.89 22.24
N VAL A 430 -7.88 4.22 22.49
CA VAL A 430 -6.97 4.56 23.58
C VAL A 430 -6.38 5.97 23.39
N LEU A 431 -5.96 6.31 22.17
CA LEU A 431 -5.45 7.64 21.84
C LEU A 431 -6.53 8.71 21.97
N LEU A 432 -7.75 8.43 21.52
CA LEU A 432 -8.89 9.34 21.67
C LEU A 432 -9.19 9.60 23.16
N ILE A 433 -9.20 8.55 23.99
CA ILE A 433 -9.38 8.69 25.44
C ILE A 433 -8.22 9.50 26.03
N ALA A 434 -6.97 9.17 25.69
CA ALA A 434 -5.79 9.86 26.21
C ALA A 434 -5.80 11.36 25.84
N VAL A 435 -6.05 11.70 24.57
CA VAL A 435 -6.15 13.09 24.10
C VAL A 435 -7.33 13.81 24.76
N SER A 436 -8.48 13.15 24.94
CA SER A 436 -9.63 13.74 25.63
C SER A 436 -9.32 14.03 27.10
N VAL A 437 -8.65 13.10 27.80
CA VAL A 437 -8.21 13.27 29.19
C VAL A 437 -7.18 14.39 29.30
N LEU A 438 -6.16 14.42 28.43
CA LEU A 438 -5.15 15.47 28.42
C LEU A 438 -5.76 16.84 28.08
N SER A 439 -6.68 16.91 27.12
CA SER A 439 -7.38 18.15 26.78
C SER A 439 -8.22 18.64 27.96
N LEU A 440 -8.93 17.73 28.64
CA LEU A 440 -9.69 18.06 29.84
C LEU A 440 -8.77 18.56 30.97
N ALA A 441 -7.67 17.86 31.24
CA ALA A 441 -6.77 18.15 32.34
C ALA A 441 -5.88 19.40 32.12
N CYS A 442 -5.40 19.61 30.89
CA CYS A 442 -4.44 20.68 30.57
C CYS A 442 -5.09 21.95 30.02
N LEU A 443 -6.26 21.85 29.37
CA LEU A 443 -6.94 23.02 28.79
C LEU A 443 -8.19 23.38 29.60
N ILE A 444 -9.14 22.46 29.74
CA ILE A 444 -10.46 22.79 30.29
C ILE A 444 -10.42 23.02 31.80
N LEU A 445 -9.80 22.12 32.57
CA LEU A 445 -9.76 22.18 34.02
C LEU A 445 -9.05 23.46 34.53
N PRO A 446 -7.88 23.87 33.99
CA PRO A 446 -7.25 25.12 34.41
C PRO A 446 -8.06 26.35 33.99
N LEU A 447 -8.75 26.32 32.84
CA LEU A 447 -9.61 27.40 32.38
C LEU A 447 -10.80 27.58 33.34
N VAL A 448 -11.48 26.49 33.71
CA VAL A 448 -12.64 26.52 34.60
C VAL A 448 -12.26 26.86 36.04
N TRP A 449 -11.09 26.41 36.51
CA TRP A 449 -10.63 26.72 37.87
C TRP A 449 -10.03 28.12 38.03
N ARG A 450 -9.41 28.70 37.00
CA ARG A 450 -8.73 30.01 37.11
C ARG A 450 -9.47 31.17 36.46
N ALA A 451 -10.27 30.93 35.43
CA ALA A 451 -11.09 31.99 34.85
C ALA A 451 -12.51 31.92 35.43
N LYS A 452 -13.06 33.07 35.82
CA LYS A 452 -14.50 33.26 35.84
C LYS A 452 -14.95 33.24 34.37
N VAL A 453 -15.06 32.05 33.79
CA VAL A 453 -15.46 31.88 32.39
C VAL A 453 -16.91 32.33 32.26
N VAL A 454 -17.11 33.60 31.94
CA VAL A 454 -18.41 34.11 31.49
C VAL A 454 -18.41 33.91 29.99
N LEU A 455 -19.09 32.85 29.53
CA LEU A 455 -19.38 32.70 28.11
C LEU A 455 -20.21 33.91 27.68
N GLU A 456 -19.72 34.68 26.71
CA GLU A 456 -20.51 35.79 26.19
C GLU A 456 -21.82 35.27 25.58
N PRO A 457 -22.94 35.99 25.75
CA PRO A 457 -24.19 35.65 25.09
C PRO A 457 -23.97 35.55 23.58
N GLY A 458 -24.11 34.33 23.02
CA GLY A 458 -23.86 34.07 21.60
C GLY A 458 -22.58 33.27 21.28
N ALA A 459 -21.76 32.91 22.27
CA ALA A 459 -20.59 32.04 22.06
C ALA A 459 -20.96 30.55 21.84
N LEU A 460 -22.10 30.10 22.39
CA LEU A 460 -22.53 28.69 22.35
C LEU A 460 -22.75 28.16 20.92
N PRO A 461 -23.40 28.88 19.97
CA PRO A 461 -23.49 28.48 18.58
C PRO A 461 -22.12 28.23 17.92
N PHE A 462 -21.09 29.03 18.24
CA PHE A 462 -19.74 28.83 17.70
C PHE A 462 -19.08 27.59 18.29
N CYS A 463 -19.20 27.36 19.60
CA CYS A 463 -18.71 26.12 20.23
C CYS A 463 -19.39 24.89 19.62
N VAL A 464 -20.70 24.93 19.42
CA VAL A 464 -21.46 23.86 18.76
C VAL A 464 -21.03 23.70 17.30
N TYR A 465 -20.81 24.80 16.57
CA TYR A 465 -20.33 24.77 15.18
C TYR A 465 -18.94 24.13 15.07
N PHE A 466 -17.97 24.54 15.88
CA PHE A 466 -16.62 23.95 15.87
C PHE A 466 -16.62 22.50 16.36
N ALA A 467 -17.44 22.16 17.36
CA ALA A 467 -17.64 20.78 17.78
C ALA A 467 -18.28 19.94 16.67
N ALA A 468 -19.26 20.49 15.93
CA ALA A 468 -19.90 19.82 14.81
C ALA A 468 -18.95 19.65 13.61
N ILE A 469 -18.04 20.59 13.36
CA ILE A 469 -16.95 20.41 12.38
C ILE A 469 -16.04 19.26 12.82
N GLY A 470 -15.61 19.25 14.09
CA GLY A 470 -14.77 18.20 14.64
C GLY A 470 -15.42 16.81 14.57
N LEU A 471 -16.72 16.71 14.83
CA LEU A 471 -17.50 15.47 14.74
C LEU A 471 -17.82 15.08 13.29
N GLY A 472 -18.07 16.05 12.41
CA GLY A 472 -18.43 15.85 11.01
C GLY A 472 -17.30 15.28 10.16
N LEU A 473 -16.04 15.56 10.52
CA LEU A 473 -14.84 14.96 9.91
C LEU A 473 -14.65 13.47 10.28
N GLY A 474 -15.36 12.96 11.30
CA GLY A 474 -15.23 11.58 11.78
C GLY A 474 -16.36 10.62 11.40
N TRP A 475 -17.46 11.10 10.78
CA TRP A 475 -18.64 10.29 10.53
C TRP A 475 -18.80 9.96 9.03
N PRO A 476 -18.66 8.69 8.61
CA PRO A 476 -18.91 8.33 7.22
C PRO A 476 -20.37 8.59 6.88
N ARG A 477 -20.62 9.52 5.95
CA ARG A 477 -21.96 9.83 5.44
C ARG A 477 -22.58 8.54 4.89
N LYS A 478 -23.64 8.06 5.53
CA LYS A 478 -24.65 7.23 4.88
C LYS A 478 -25.46 8.15 3.97
N LEU A 479 -24.97 8.42 2.77
CA LEU A 479 -25.84 8.87 1.69
C LEU A 479 -26.61 7.64 1.21
N GLY A 480 -27.82 7.48 1.76
CA GLY A 480 -28.80 6.58 1.19
C GLY A 480 -29.13 7.06 -0.21
N HIS A 481 -28.90 6.21 -1.21
CA HIS A 481 -29.58 6.34 -2.49
C HIS A 481 -31.07 6.10 -2.24
N SER A 482 -31.84 7.17 -2.10
CA SER A 482 -33.25 7.15 -2.49
C SER A 482 -33.29 7.08 -4.01
N GLY A 483 -33.75 5.95 -4.54
CA GLY A 483 -33.99 5.81 -5.97
C GLY A 483 -35.02 6.83 -6.45
N ARG A 484 -34.71 7.46 -7.57
CA ARG A 484 -35.62 7.65 -8.68
C ARG A 484 -34.87 7.42 -9.97
#